data_AF-A0A413PZL2-F1
#
_entry.id   AF-A0A413PZL2-F1
#
_cell.length_a   1.000
_cell.length_b   1.000
_cell.length_c   1.000
_cell.angle_alpha   90.00
_cell.angle_beta   90.00
_cell.angle_gamma   90.00
#
_symmetry.space_group_name_H-M   'P 1'
#
loop_
_entity.id
_entity.type
_entity.pdbx_description
1 polymer ?
#
loop_
_entity_poly.entity_id
_entity_poly.type
_entity_poly.pdbx_seq_one_letter_code
_entity_poly.pdbx_strand_id
1 'polypeptide(L)'
;MLREEIRLELENAKDDYDRSIIKPIFNSLEEYTEGSCDMLAYPSTVRLDNRMIGFGLKNVPPDNWEPVMVTVMHYTSTRMEYNQEAQRATHFIVDETQVVSRKGTSAEQLNTAVATFRKYGGICTMAMQNITAALENKMLKELFSNCNYKCFLDQGGADANALAQIQELSQTEFNALNSEEVGKGVMVWGKKVVLFDAKISKENELYPLINTNFHEKAKEAEKKKQKQRQEQQESNDRIEEIILQMAELAPVTVRDLLSVLEITQEEAEKQLSFLCQQGYLIKTEEAGNIRYQKAG
;
A
#
# COMPACT_ATOMS: atom_id res chain seq x y z
N MET A 1 -0.52 12.79 -32.67
CA MET A 1 -1.13 13.08 -31.35
C MET A 1 -1.76 14.44 -31.47
N LEU A 2 -3.03 14.59 -31.09
CA LEU A 2 -3.88 15.74 -31.41
C LEU A 2 -3.23 17.13 -31.20
N ARG A 3 -2.42 17.33 -30.15
CA ARG A 3 -1.72 18.61 -29.91
C ARG A 3 -0.71 18.96 -31.01
N GLU A 4 -0.04 17.96 -31.56
CA GLU A 4 0.92 18.14 -32.66
C GLU A 4 0.20 18.48 -33.97
N GLU A 5 -0.97 17.88 -34.21
CA GLU A 5 -1.83 18.24 -35.35
C GLU A 5 -2.33 19.68 -35.22
N ILE A 6 -2.73 20.10 -34.01
CA ILE A 6 -3.13 21.48 -33.71
C ILE A 6 -1.95 22.45 -33.84
N ARG A 7 -0.72 22.05 -33.48
CA ARG A 7 0.50 22.84 -33.68
C ARG A 7 0.72 23.13 -35.17
N LEU A 8 0.58 22.09 -36.01
CA LEU A 8 0.72 22.23 -37.46
C LEU A 8 -0.36 23.15 -38.05
N GLU A 9 -1.60 23.06 -37.59
CA GLU A 9 -2.67 23.99 -37.99
C GLU A 9 -2.38 25.43 -37.55
N LEU A 10 -1.84 25.63 -36.35
CA LEU A 10 -1.44 26.96 -35.87
C LEU A 10 -0.31 27.57 -36.73
N GLU A 11 0.65 26.74 -37.16
CA GLU A 11 1.75 27.16 -38.05
C GLU A 11 1.26 27.47 -39.47
N ASN A 12 0.26 26.72 -39.95
CA ASN A 12 -0.33 26.88 -41.27
C ASN A 12 -1.41 27.97 -41.36
N ALA A 13 -1.89 28.49 -40.22
CA ALA A 13 -2.90 29.54 -40.16
C ALA A 13 -2.42 30.82 -40.83
N LYS A 14 -3.15 31.25 -41.87
CA LYS A 14 -2.80 32.36 -42.77
C LYS A 14 -3.28 33.73 -42.31
N ASP A 15 -4.33 33.78 -41.49
CA ASP A 15 -4.88 35.02 -40.94
C ASP A 15 -4.80 35.06 -39.41
N ASP A 16 -4.88 36.28 -38.86
CA ASP A 16 -4.81 36.51 -37.42
C ASP A 16 -6.07 36.02 -36.68
N TYR A 17 -7.17 35.85 -37.40
CA TYR A 17 -8.44 35.36 -36.85
C TYR A 17 -8.32 33.88 -36.47
N ASP A 18 -7.87 33.03 -37.37
CA ASP A 18 -7.68 31.59 -37.12
C ASP A 18 -6.63 31.38 -36.01
N ARG A 19 -5.52 32.14 -36.04
CA ARG A 19 -4.51 32.11 -34.97
C ARG A 19 -5.09 32.45 -33.60
N SER A 20 -6.02 33.40 -33.54
CA SER A 20 -6.65 33.82 -32.29
C SER A 20 -7.55 32.73 -31.68
N ILE A 21 -8.08 31.81 -32.50
CA ILE A 21 -8.91 30.68 -32.06
C ILE A 21 -8.04 29.46 -31.71
N ILE A 22 -7.06 29.14 -32.55
CA ILE A 22 -6.25 27.93 -32.41
C ILE A 22 -5.26 28.05 -31.24
N LYS A 23 -4.68 29.23 -31.02
CA LYS A 23 -3.64 29.44 -30.00
C LYS A 23 -4.13 29.17 -28.57
N PRO A 24 -5.32 29.63 -28.13
CA PRO A 24 -5.89 29.24 -26.84
C PRO A 24 -6.04 27.72 -26.68
N ILE A 25 -6.53 27.02 -27.71
CA ILE A 25 -6.72 25.56 -27.67
C ILE A 25 -5.36 24.86 -27.52
N PHE A 26 -4.36 25.25 -28.31
CA PHE A 26 -3.01 24.70 -28.23
C PHE A 26 -2.39 24.90 -26.84
N ASN A 27 -2.48 26.11 -26.29
CA ASN A 27 -1.93 26.45 -24.98
C ASN A 27 -2.66 25.70 -23.85
N SER A 28 -3.99 25.56 -23.93
CA SER A 28 -4.75 24.81 -22.94
C SER A 28 -4.40 23.33 -22.91
N LEU A 29 -3.99 22.74 -24.05
CA LEU A 29 -3.57 21.34 -24.12
C LEU A 29 -2.13 21.11 -23.63
N GLU A 30 -1.28 22.14 -23.62
CA GLU A 30 0.11 22.03 -23.16
C GLU A 30 0.20 21.53 -21.72
N GLU A 31 -0.62 22.10 -20.83
CA GLU A 31 -0.65 21.76 -19.40
C GLU A 31 -0.88 20.25 -19.15
N TYR A 32 -1.73 19.62 -19.98
CA TYR A 32 -2.13 18.22 -19.85
C TYR A 32 -1.32 17.24 -20.69
N THR A 33 -0.40 17.71 -21.53
CA THR A 33 0.41 16.85 -22.42
C THR A 33 1.88 16.85 -22.03
N GLU A 34 2.44 18.02 -21.72
CA GLU A 34 3.86 18.20 -21.38
C GLU A 34 4.06 19.01 -20.09
N GLY A 35 2.99 19.62 -19.56
CA GLY A 35 3.01 20.43 -18.35
C GLY A 35 2.84 19.63 -17.06
N SER A 36 2.48 20.34 -15.98
CA SER A 36 2.34 19.78 -14.62
C SER A 36 1.19 18.78 -14.46
N CYS A 37 0.30 18.70 -15.45
CA CYS A 37 -0.93 17.93 -15.40
C CYS A 37 -0.91 16.75 -16.41
N ASP A 38 0.29 16.33 -16.85
CA ASP A 38 0.55 15.31 -17.88
C ASP A 38 0.26 13.85 -17.46
N MET A 39 -0.33 13.62 -16.28
CA MET A 39 -0.57 12.28 -15.73
C MET A 39 -1.33 11.34 -16.67
N LEU A 40 -2.21 11.88 -17.53
CA LEU A 40 -3.00 11.13 -18.51
C LEU A 40 -2.40 11.14 -19.93
N ALA A 41 -1.25 11.78 -20.13
CA ALA A 41 -0.59 11.91 -21.44
C ALA A 41 0.13 10.62 -21.88
N TYR A 42 0.37 9.69 -20.96
CA TYR A 42 1.13 8.47 -21.20
C TYR A 42 0.21 7.25 -21.38
N PRO A 43 0.69 6.18 -22.06
CA PRO A 43 -0.05 4.93 -22.15
C PRO A 43 -0.46 4.40 -20.78
N SER A 44 -1.73 4.00 -20.65
CA SER A 44 -2.26 3.42 -19.42
C SER A 44 -1.53 2.13 -19.05
N THR A 45 -1.15 2.00 -17.78
CA THR A 45 -0.58 0.76 -17.22
C THR A 45 -1.67 -0.21 -16.75
N VAL A 46 -2.95 0.19 -16.79
CA VAL A 46 -4.07 -0.59 -16.30
C VAL A 46 -4.44 -1.67 -17.31
N ARG A 47 -4.36 -2.92 -16.88
CA ARG A 47 -4.79 -4.09 -17.64
C ARG A 47 -6.22 -4.47 -17.26
N LEU A 48 -7.14 -4.32 -18.20
CA LEU A 48 -8.58 -4.51 -17.98
C LEU A 48 -9.01 -5.98 -17.87
N ASP A 49 -8.16 -6.92 -18.29
CA ASP A 49 -8.39 -8.36 -18.21
C ASP A 49 -8.09 -8.96 -16.82
N ASN A 50 -7.48 -8.19 -15.92
CA ASN A 50 -7.17 -8.64 -14.57
C ASN A 50 -8.41 -8.84 -13.69
N ARG A 51 -8.32 -9.81 -12.77
CA ARG A 51 -9.37 -10.12 -11.77
C ARG A 51 -9.56 -9.01 -10.74
N MET A 52 -8.47 -8.32 -10.39
CA MET A 52 -8.45 -7.22 -9.43
C MET A 52 -7.71 -6.05 -10.06
N ILE A 53 -8.36 -4.88 -10.06
CA ILE A 53 -7.82 -3.63 -10.59
C ILE A 53 -7.87 -2.62 -9.44
N GLY A 54 -6.75 -1.96 -9.18
CA GLY A 54 -6.63 -0.93 -8.16
C GLY A 54 -6.21 0.40 -8.77
N PHE A 55 -6.90 1.47 -8.40
CA PHE A 55 -6.56 2.83 -8.80
C PHE A 55 -5.99 3.57 -7.58
N GLY A 56 -4.69 3.87 -7.60
CA GLY A 56 -4.02 4.62 -6.54
C GLY A 56 -4.12 6.13 -6.79
N LEU A 57 -4.71 6.87 -5.84
CA LEU A 57 -4.98 8.31 -6.00
C LEU A 57 -4.04 9.22 -5.17
N LYS A 58 -3.02 8.65 -4.52
CA LYS A 58 -2.17 9.35 -3.55
C LYS A 58 -1.46 10.61 -4.09
N ASN A 59 -1.02 10.56 -5.34
CA ASN A 59 -0.18 11.61 -5.94
C ASN A 59 -0.94 12.43 -7.00
N VAL A 60 -2.28 12.41 -6.98
CA VAL A 60 -3.09 13.18 -7.94
C VAL A 60 -3.19 14.63 -7.45
N PRO A 61 -2.73 15.63 -8.24
CA PRO A 61 -2.90 17.04 -7.88
C PRO A 61 -4.39 17.41 -7.73
N PRO A 62 -4.76 18.35 -6.83
CA PRO A 62 -6.14 18.77 -6.64
C PRO A 62 -6.86 19.22 -7.93
N ASP A 63 -6.14 19.87 -8.83
CA ASP A 63 -6.66 20.39 -10.09
C ASP A 63 -6.97 19.27 -11.10
N ASN A 64 -6.23 18.15 -11.02
CA ASN A 64 -6.43 16.97 -11.86
C ASN A 64 -7.43 15.98 -11.29
N TRP A 65 -7.95 16.20 -10.08
CA TRP A 65 -8.82 15.24 -9.42
C TRP A 65 -10.05 14.87 -10.25
N GLU A 66 -10.71 15.87 -10.83
CA GLU A 66 -11.95 15.67 -11.59
C GLU A 66 -11.74 14.85 -12.89
N PRO A 67 -10.80 15.18 -13.78
CA PRO A 67 -10.56 14.36 -14.98
C PRO A 67 -10.09 12.94 -14.63
N VAL A 68 -9.33 12.77 -13.54
CA VAL A 68 -8.93 11.45 -13.06
C VAL A 68 -10.13 10.64 -12.59
N MET A 69 -11.02 11.26 -11.81
CA MET A 69 -12.24 10.59 -11.34
C MET A 69 -13.15 10.20 -12.50
N VAL A 70 -13.36 11.09 -13.48
CA VAL A 70 -14.13 10.77 -14.70
C VAL A 70 -13.54 9.57 -15.42
N THR A 71 -12.22 9.52 -15.56
CA THR A 71 -11.50 8.43 -16.22
C THR A 71 -11.69 7.10 -15.47
N VAL A 72 -11.47 7.09 -14.14
CA VAL A 72 -11.66 5.88 -13.30
C VAL A 72 -13.10 5.39 -13.34
N MET A 73 -14.08 6.31 -13.29
CA MET A 73 -15.50 5.98 -13.38
C MET A 73 -15.85 5.38 -14.74
N HIS A 74 -15.35 5.97 -15.84
CA HIS A 74 -15.54 5.42 -17.19
C HIS A 74 -14.99 3.98 -17.29
N TYR A 75 -13.75 3.75 -16.85
CA TYR A 75 -13.16 2.41 -16.83
C TYR A 75 -13.99 1.41 -16.01
N THR A 76 -14.48 1.84 -14.84
CA THR A 76 -15.30 0.99 -13.97
C THR A 76 -16.63 0.64 -14.63
N SER A 77 -17.30 1.60 -15.28
CA SER A 77 -18.55 1.38 -16.01
C SER A 77 -18.37 0.37 -17.13
N THR A 78 -17.32 0.52 -17.97
CA THR A 78 -17.04 -0.43 -19.05
C THR A 78 -16.80 -1.85 -18.53
N ARG A 79 -16.13 -2.00 -17.38
CA ARG A 79 -15.96 -3.32 -16.75
C ARG A 79 -17.25 -3.89 -16.18
N MET A 80 -18.11 -3.04 -15.62
CA MET A 80 -19.41 -3.42 -15.12
C MET A 80 -20.30 -3.95 -16.24
N GLU A 81 -20.38 -3.23 -17.36
CA GLU A 81 -21.15 -3.62 -18.56
C GLU A 81 -20.67 -4.96 -19.12
N TYR A 82 -19.35 -5.11 -19.33
CA TYR A 82 -18.76 -6.36 -19.78
C TYR A 82 -19.10 -7.55 -18.87
N ASN A 83 -18.97 -7.36 -17.55
CA ASN A 83 -19.26 -8.42 -16.60
C ASN A 83 -20.76 -8.71 -16.49
N GLN A 84 -21.61 -7.70 -16.65
CA GLN A 84 -23.06 -7.88 -16.71
C GLN A 84 -23.47 -8.74 -17.91
N GLU A 85 -22.94 -8.48 -19.10
CA GLU A 85 -23.17 -9.32 -20.29
C GLU A 85 -22.74 -10.77 -20.02
N ALA A 86 -21.62 -10.95 -19.30
CA ALA A 86 -21.12 -12.25 -18.87
C ALA A 86 -21.85 -12.84 -17.64
N GLN A 87 -22.87 -12.17 -17.10
CA GLN A 87 -23.61 -12.55 -15.88
C GLN A 87 -22.70 -12.78 -14.65
N ARG A 88 -21.68 -11.93 -14.50
CA ARG A 88 -20.71 -11.96 -13.39
C ARG A 88 -20.87 -10.73 -12.51
N ALA A 89 -20.98 -10.96 -11.20
CA ALA A 89 -20.99 -9.87 -10.23
C ALA A 89 -19.61 -9.18 -10.17
N THR A 90 -19.62 -7.85 -10.09
CA THR A 90 -18.39 -7.05 -9.98
C THR A 90 -18.35 -6.37 -8.63
N HIS A 91 -17.27 -6.54 -7.88
CA HIS A 91 -17.06 -5.79 -6.64
C HIS A 91 -16.45 -4.43 -6.99
N PHE A 92 -17.16 -3.36 -6.65
CA PHE A 92 -16.69 -2.00 -6.76
C PHE A 92 -16.42 -1.47 -5.35
N ILE A 93 -15.16 -1.19 -5.04
CA ILE A 93 -14.74 -0.76 -3.71
C ILE A 93 -14.12 0.63 -3.82
N VAL A 94 -14.65 1.57 -3.05
CA VAL A 94 -14.09 2.92 -2.92
C VAL A 94 -13.62 3.09 -1.50
N ASP A 95 -12.31 3.19 -1.34
CA ASP A 95 -11.68 3.56 -0.09
C ASP A 95 -11.63 5.08 0.06
N GLU A 96 -11.66 5.59 1.29
CA GLU A 96 -11.68 7.03 1.60
C GLU A 96 -12.74 7.81 0.81
N THR A 97 -13.97 7.29 0.80
CA THR A 97 -15.07 7.84 -0.02
C THR A 97 -15.29 9.34 0.20
N GLN A 98 -15.12 9.82 1.44
CA GLN A 98 -15.24 11.24 1.78
C GLN A 98 -14.22 12.14 1.07
N VAL A 99 -13.06 11.61 0.66
CA VAL A 99 -12.06 12.35 -0.13
C VAL A 99 -12.53 12.48 -1.56
N VAL A 100 -13.04 11.40 -2.14
CA VAL A 100 -13.56 11.36 -3.52
C VAL A 100 -14.75 12.30 -3.69
N SER A 101 -15.58 12.43 -2.66
CA SER A 101 -16.79 13.26 -2.67
C SER A 101 -16.60 14.71 -2.20
N ARG A 102 -15.36 15.21 -2.07
CA ARG A 102 -15.12 16.61 -1.69
C ARG A 102 -15.61 17.60 -2.75
N LYS A 103 -15.47 17.26 -4.03
CA LYS A 103 -16.02 18.05 -5.14
C LYS A 103 -17.43 17.56 -5.46
N GLY A 104 -18.37 18.50 -5.63
CA GLY A 104 -19.78 18.19 -5.88
C GLY A 104 -19.99 17.32 -7.12
N THR A 105 -19.29 17.61 -8.21
CA THR A 105 -19.37 16.85 -9.47
C THR A 105 -18.93 15.40 -9.30
N SER A 106 -17.81 15.16 -8.60
CA SER A 106 -17.32 13.80 -8.30
C SER A 106 -18.27 13.04 -7.38
N ALA A 107 -18.90 13.71 -6.41
CA ALA A 107 -19.89 13.09 -5.53
C ALA A 107 -21.16 12.66 -6.28
N GLU A 108 -21.64 13.49 -7.21
CA GLU A 108 -22.80 13.20 -8.05
C GLU A 108 -22.55 12.03 -9.00
N GLN A 109 -21.38 12.01 -9.64
CA GLN A 109 -20.95 10.90 -10.48
C GLN A 109 -20.90 9.59 -9.70
N LEU A 110 -20.33 9.62 -8.49
CA LEU A 110 -20.23 8.45 -7.63
C LEU A 110 -21.61 7.94 -7.20
N ASN A 111 -22.53 8.82 -6.81
CA ASN A 111 -23.89 8.43 -6.46
C ASN A 111 -24.62 7.77 -7.64
N THR A 112 -24.52 8.40 -8.80
CA THR A 112 -25.10 7.88 -10.05
C THR A 112 -24.51 6.52 -10.41
N ALA A 113 -23.19 6.36 -10.30
CA ALA A 113 -22.49 5.10 -10.54
C ALA A 113 -22.97 4.00 -9.60
N VAL A 114 -23.02 4.25 -8.28
CA VAL A 114 -23.48 3.25 -7.30
C VAL A 114 -24.93 2.84 -7.54
N ALA A 115 -25.82 3.80 -7.81
CA ALA A 115 -27.23 3.52 -8.10
C ALA A 115 -27.40 2.67 -9.38
N THR A 116 -26.53 2.89 -10.35
CA THR A 116 -26.54 2.22 -11.65
C THR A 116 -25.91 0.83 -11.55
N PHE A 117 -24.71 0.71 -10.99
CA PHE A 117 -23.97 -0.54 -10.86
C PHE A 117 -24.72 -1.59 -10.06
N ARG A 118 -25.48 -1.19 -9.01
CA ARG A 118 -26.36 -2.11 -8.27
C ARG A 118 -27.38 -2.83 -9.15
N LYS A 119 -27.88 -2.17 -10.21
CA LYS A 119 -28.82 -2.77 -11.17
C LYS A 119 -28.14 -3.75 -12.13
N TYR A 120 -26.83 -3.59 -12.32
CA TYR A 120 -25.99 -4.37 -13.23
C TYR A 120 -25.18 -5.47 -12.53
N GLY A 121 -25.58 -5.88 -11.32
CA GLY A 121 -24.89 -6.94 -10.55
C GLY A 121 -23.62 -6.45 -9.83
N GLY A 122 -23.42 -5.14 -9.74
CA GLY A 122 -22.34 -4.51 -9.01
C GLY A 122 -22.55 -4.53 -7.49
N ILE A 123 -21.58 -5.06 -6.76
CA ILE A 123 -21.52 -5.02 -5.30
C ILE A 123 -20.65 -3.81 -4.91
N CYS A 124 -21.30 -2.71 -4.56
CA CYS A 124 -20.62 -1.46 -4.21
C CYS A 124 -20.31 -1.41 -2.70
N THR A 125 -19.05 -1.23 -2.34
CA THR A 125 -18.57 -1.06 -0.97
C THR A 125 -17.87 0.28 -0.84
N MET A 126 -18.33 1.08 0.11
CA MET A 126 -17.79 2.40 0.39
C MET A 126 -17.16 2.36 1.78
N ALA A 127 -15.85 2.58 1.88
CA ALA A 127 -15.16 2.71 3.15
C ALA A 127 -14.94 4.19 3.46
N MET A 128 -15.18 4.56 4.72
CA MET A 128 -15.08 5.92 5.24
C MET A 128 -14.46 5.86 6.63
N GLN A 129 -13.56 6.80 6.94
CA GLN A 129 -12.98 6.91 8.29
C GLN A 129 -13.79 7.85 9.18
N ASN A 130 -14.28 8.97 8.62
CA ASN A 130 -14.99 9.99 9.37
C ASN A 130 -16.45 10.04 8.92
N ILE A 131 -17.33 9.42 9.71
CA ILE A 131 -18.77 9.41 9.44
C ILE A 131 -19.35 10.82 9.52
N THR A 132 -18.97 11.65 10.50
CA THR A 132 -19.48 13.03 10.62
C THR A 132 -19.26 13.84 9.36
N ALA A 133 -18.04 13.83 8.81
CA ALA A 133 -17.71 14.52 7.57
C ALA A 133 -18.48 13.96 6.36
N ALA A 134 -18.74 12.64 6.34
CA ALA A 134 -19.56 12.05 5.30
C ALA A 134 -21.03 12.49 5.40
N LEU A 135 -21.56 12.70 6.61
CA LEU A 135 -22.96 13.08 6.84
C LEU A 135 -23.28 14.55 6.57
N GLU A 136 -22.27 15.41 6.59
CA GLU A 136 -22.39 16.80 6.12
C GLU A 136 -22.65 16.87 4.62
N ASN A 137 -22.19 15.86 3.85
CA ASN A 137 -22.46 15.77 2.43
C ASN A 137 -23.80 15.07 2.17
N LYS A 138 -24.77 15.83 1.64
CA LYS A 138 -26.12 15.33 1.33
C LYS A 138 -26.11 14.07 0.46
N MET A 139 -25.23 14.00 -0.55
CA MET A 139 -25.15 12.86 -1.47
C MET A 139 -24.62 11.61 -0.76
N LEU A 140 -23.62 11.77 0.10
CA LEU A 140 -23.09 10.65 0.89
C LEU A 140 -24.09 10.18 1.96
N LYS A 141 -24.85 11.11 2.57
CA LYS A 141 -25.93 10.78 3.49
C LYS A 141 -27.02 9.94 2.80
N GLU A 142 -27.40 10.30 1.58
CA GLU A 142 -28.35 9.55 0.75
C GLU A 142 -27.79 8.16 0.38
N LEU A 143 -26.55 8.10 -0.11
CA LEU A 143 -25.85 6.84 -0.42
C LEU A 143 -25.84 5.89 0.77
N PHE A 144 -25.47 6.40 1.94
CA PHE A 144 -25.43 5.66 3.18
C PHE A 144 -26.82 5.13 3.57
N SER A 145 -27.84 5.98 3.49
CA SER A 145 -29.22 5.61 3.84
C SER A 145 -29.74 4.49 2.93
N ASN A 146 -29.36 4.53 1.65
CA ASN A 146 -29.74 3.53 0.64
C ASN A 146 -28.97 2.20 0.75
N CYS A 147 -27.98 2.08 1.65
CA CYS A 147 -27.24 0.83 1.86
C CYS A 147 -27.96 -0.10 2.85
N ASN A 148 -28.37 -1.27 2.35
CA ASN A 148 -28.95 -2.34 3.19
C ASN A 148 -27.95 -2.92 4.18
N TYR A 149 -26.69 -3.00 3.77
CA TYR A 149 -25.59 -3.48 4.60
C TYR A 149 -24.74 -2.30 5.05
N LYS A 150 -24.51 -2.21 6.36
CA LYS A 150 -23.61 -1.23 6.96
C LYS A 150 -22.75 -1.92 8.01
N CYS A 151 -21.48 -1.55 8.06
CA CYS A 151 -20.54 -2.08 9.05
C CYS A 151 -19.88 -0.88 9.74
N PHE A 152 -20.02 -0.83 11.05
CA PHE A 152 -19.47 0.21 11.91
C PHE A 152 -18.41 -0.44 12.79
N LEU A 153 -17.19 0.06 12.71
CA LEU A 153 -16.13 -0.24 13.67
C LEU A 153 -16.14 0.83 14.76
N ASP A 154 -15.14 0.82 15.65
CA ASP A 154 -14.93 1.91 16.62
C ASP A 154 -14.99 3.28 15.91
N GLN A 155 -15.84 4.16 16.44
CA GLN A 155 -16.09 5.48 15.90
C GLN A 155 -15.40 6.60 16.70
N GLY A 156 -14.62 6.27 17.74
CA GLY A 156 -13.68 7.20 18.39
C GLY A 156 -14.30 8.53 18.83
N GLY A 157 -15.57 8.53 19.25
CA GLY A 157 -16.30 9.75 19.63
C GLY A 157 -17.01 10.49 18.49
N ALA A 158 -17.29 9.84 17.35
CA ALA A 158 -18.27 10.36 16.40
C ALA A 158 -19.57 10.76 17.12
N ASP A 159 -20.14 11.92 16.78
CA ASP A 159 -21.33 12.41 17.45
C ASP A 159 -22.45 11.35 17.36
N ALA A 160 -22.81 10.78 18.51
CA ALA A 160 -23.87 9.81 18.65
C ALA A 160 -25.15 10.25 17.97
N ASN A 161 -25.43 11.55 18.02
CA ASN A 161 -26.60 12.15 17.41
C ASN A 161 -26.54 12.09 15.89
N ALA A 162 -25.37 12.27 15.29
CA ALA A 162 -25.19 12.21 13.83
C ALA A 162 -25.43 10.78 13.31
N LEU A 163 -24.90 9.76 14.01
CA LEU A 163 -25.14 8.37 13.65
C LEU A 163 -26.58 7.92 13.92
N ALA A 164 -27.18 8.35 15.04
CA ALA A 164 -28.56 8.04 15.38
C ALA A 164 -29.57 8.63 14.37
N GLN A 165 -29.24 9.75 13.71
CA GLN A 165 -30.11 10.36 12.69
C GLN A 165 -30.31 9.50 11.43
N ILE A 166 -29.38 8.59 11.15
CA ILE A 166 -29.35 7.80 9.91
C ILE A 166 -29.46 6.30 10.16
N GLN A 167 -29.18 5.86 11.38
CA GLN A 167 -29.19 4.47 11.77
C GLN A 167 -29.73 4.33 13.18
N GLU A 168 -30.91 3.72 13.28
CA GLU A 168 -31.48 3.33 14.56
C GLU A 168 -30.63 2.21 15.16
N LEU A 169 -30.03 2.48 16.33
CA LEU A 169 -29.27 1.54 17.14
C LEU A 169 -29.81 1.58 18.56
N SER A 170 -29.84 0.43 19.24
CA SER A 170 -30.11 0.38 20.67
C SER A 170 -28.93 0.95 21.47
N GLN A 171 -29.15 1.31 22.73
CA GLN A 171 -28.07 1.83 23.58
C GLN A 171 -26.89 0.84 23.70
N THR A 172 -27.17 -0.46 23.75
CA THR A 172 -26.13 -1.50 23.82
C THR A 172 -25.30 -1.55 22.54
N GLU A 173 -25.96 -1.46 21.38
CA GLU A 173 -25.28 -1.43 20.08
C GLU A 173 -24.44 -0.17 19.92
N PHE A 174 -25.00 0.97 20.34
CA PHE A 174 -24.28 2.24 20.32
C PHE A 174 -23.04 2.19 21.23
N ASN A 175 -23.17 1.65 22.43
CA ASN A 175 -22.05 1.50 23.36
C ASN A 175 -20.94 0.60 22.79
N ALA A 176 -21.28 -0.40 21.97
CA ALA A 176 -20.29 -1.24 21.30
C ALA A 176 -19.43 -0.48 20.28
N LEU A 177 -19.93 0.64 19.73
CA LEU A 177 -19.18 1.52 18.82
C LEU A 177 -18.25 2.50 19.53
N ASN A 178 -18.37 2.61 20.85
CA ASN A 178 -17.51 3.44 21.69
C ASN A 178 -16.49 2.60 22.48
N SER A 179 -16.25 1.36 22.05
CA SER A 179 -15.23 0.51 22.66
C SER A 179 -13.88 0.79 22.00
N GLU A 180 -12.83 0.98 22.79
CA GLU A 180 -11.44 1.11 22.31
C GLU A 180 -10.86 -0.21 21.75
N GLU A 181 -11.68 -1.26 21.66
CA GLU A 181 -11.25 -2.57 21.22
C GLU A 181 -11.28 -2.71 19.69
N VAL A 182 -10.09 -2.61 19.08
CA VAL A 182 -9.87 -2.81 17.64
C VAL A 182 -10.47 -4.13 17.14
N GLY A 183 -11.24 -4.08 16.06
CA GLY A 183 -11.80 -5.26 15.40
C GLY A 183 -13.19 -5.68 15.90
N LYS A 184 -13.71 -5.05 16.95
CA LYS A 184 -15.12 -5.16 17.33
C LYS A 184 -15.97 -4.10 16.63
N GLY A 185 -17.24 -4.39 16.43
CA GLY A 185 -18.14 -3.46 15.77
C GLY A 185 -19.58 -3.90 15.71
N VAL A 186 -20.37 -3.10 15.01
CA VAL A 186 -21.80 -3.31 14.76
C VAL A 186 -22.03 -3.49 13.27
N MET A 187 -22.72 -4.57 12.92
CA MET A 187 -23.16 -4.87 11.57
C MET A 187 -24.67 -4.67 11.48
N VAL A 188 -25.11 -3.89 10.49
CA VAL A 188 -26.53 -3.68 10.20
C VAL A 188 -26.84 -4.30 8.86
N TRP A 189 -27.83 -5.21 8.84
CA TRP A 189 -28.36 -5.81 7.64
C TRP A 189 -29.88 -5.63 7.59
N GLY A 190 -30.33 -4.61 6.86
CA GLY A 190 -31.74 -4.20 6.85
C GLY A 190 -32.18 -3.77 8.25
N LYS A 191 -33.05 -4.59 8.88
CA LYS A 191 -33.54 -4.36 10.24
C LYS A 191 -32.78 -5.14 11.33
N LYS A 192 -31.86 -6.02 10.94
CA LYS A 192 -31.10 -6.83 11.90
C LYS A 192 -29.81 -6.09 12.25
N VAL A 193 -29.54 -6.00 13.55
CA VAL A 193 -28.29 -5.47 14.07
C VAL A 193 -27.56 -6.59 14.80
N VAL A 194 -26.27 -6.76 14.51
CA VAL A 194 -25.43 -7.83 15.05
C VAL A 194 -24.12 -7.22 15.53
N LEU A 195 -23.78 -7.48 16.79
CA LEU A 195 -22.46 -7.19 17.33
C LEU A 195 -21.49 -8.27 16.87
N PHE A 196 -20.31 -7.88 16.39
CA PHE A 196 -19.30 -8.82 15.96
C PHE A 196 -17.93 -8.52 16.58
N ASP A 197 -17.12 -9.57 16.66
CA ASP A 197 -15.71 -9.50 17.00
C ASP A 197 -14.92 -10.15 15.85
N ALA A 198 -14.21 -9.32 15.10
CA ALA A 198 -13.35 -9.72 13.99
C ALA A 198 -11.86 -9.71 14.37
N LYS A 199 -11.53 -9.72 15.68
CA LYS A 199 -10.14 -9.84 16.12
C LYS A 199 -9.56 -11.16 15.64
N ILE A 200 -8.55 -11.06 14.78
CA ILE A 200 -7.70 -12.18 14.42
C ILE A 200 -6.74 -12.40 15.60
N SER A 201 -6.71 -13.61 16.14
CA SER A 201 -5.77 -13.98 17.22
C SER A 201 -4.33 -13.80 16.75
N LYS A 202 -3.44 -13.38 17.66
CA LYS A 202 -2.03 -13.13 17.34
C LYS A 202 -1.27 -14.41 16.99
N GLU A 203 -1.79 -15.54 17.44
CA GLU A 203 -1.31 -16.89 17.16
C GLU A 203 -1.75 -17.38 15.78
N ASN A 204 -2.67 -16.69 15.11
CA ASN A 204 -3.13 -17.05 13.78
C ASN A 204 -2.05 -16.76 12.73
N GLU A 205 -1.79 -17.72 11.84
CA GLU A 205 -0.79 -17.60 10.77
C GLU A 205 -1.07 -16.44 9.79
N LEU A 206 -2.33 -16.00 9.69
CA LEU A 206 -2.71 -14.86 8.85
C LEU A 206 -2.48 -13.51 9.56
N TYR A 207 -2.27 -13.49 10.87
CA TYR A 207 -2.08 -12.26 11.63
C TYR A 207 -0.89 -11.43 11.11
N PRO A 208 0.32 -11.99 10.89
CA PRO A 208 1.44 -11.22 10.36
C PRO A 208 1.19 -10.63 8.97
N LEU A 209 0.35 -11.27 8.15
CA LEU A 209 0.02 -10.80 6.80
C LEU A 209 -0.95 -9.63 6.81
N ILE A 210 -1.90 -9.64 7.75
CA ILE A 210 -3.01 -8.68 7.81
C ILE A 210 -2.74 -7.56 8.83
N ASN A 211 -1.80 -7.77 9.77
CA ASN A 211 -1.44 -6.77 10.75
C ASN A 211 -0.93 -5.50 10.05
N THR A 212 -1.54 -4.36 10.36
CA THR A 212 -1.15 -3.03 9.88
C THR A 212 -0.55 -2.17 10.98
N ASN A 213 -0.46 -2.68 12.21
CA ASN A 213 0.08 -1.92 13.34
C ASN A 213 1.58 -1.66 13.16
N PHE A 214 1.90 -0.39 12.88
CA PHE A 214 3.26 0.07 12.63
C PHE A 214 4.20 -0.24 13.79
N HIS A 215 3.76 -0.05 15.04
CA HIS A 215 4.57 -0.28 16.22
C HIS A 215 4.83 -1.78 16.45
N GLU A 216 3.87 -2.65 16.15
CA GLU A 216 4.08 -4.10 16.23
C GLU A 216 5.05 -4.58 15.14
N LYS A 217 4.89 -4.11 13.90
CA LYS A 217 5.83 -4.40 12.81
C LYS A 217 7.24 -3.94 13.12
N ALA A 218 7.41 -2.75 13.70
CA ALA A 218 8.70 -2.24 14.12
C ALA A 218 9.35 -3.13 15.18
N LYS A 219 8.60 -3.51 16.23
CA LYS A 219 9.08 -4.41 17.29
C LYS A 219 9.43 -5.80 16.75
N GLU A 220 8.66 -6.35 15.82
CA GLU A 220 8.97 -7.63 15.17
C GLU A 220 10.23 -7.55 14.31
N ALA A 221 10.42 -6.46 13.56
CA ALA A 221 11.63 -6.24 12.78
C ALA A 221 12.86 -6.10 13.68
N GLU A 222 12.75 -5.43 14.83
CA GLU A 222 13.82 -5.36 15.83
C GLU A 222 14.15 -6.73 16.42
N LYS A 223 13.14 -7.52 16.82
CA LYS A 223 13.35 -8.89 17.32
C LYS A 223 14.01 -9.78 16.28
N LYS A 224 13.60 -9.71 15.01
CA LYS A 224 14.24 -10.46 13.91
C LYS A 224 15.69 -10.04 13.72
N LYS A 225 15.99 -8.73 13.76
CA LYS A 225 17.37 -8.22 13.69
C LYS A 225 18.22 -8.66 14.89
N GLN A 226 17.66 -8.65 16.10
CA GLN A 226 18.36 -9.12 17.30
C GLN A 226 18.67 -10.61 17.21
N LYS A 227 17.71 -11.42 16.78
CA LYS A 227 17.90 -12.86 16.60
C LYS A 227 18.95 -13.18 15.53
N GLN A 228 18.90 -12.49 14.39
CA GLN A 228 19.93 -12.62 13.34
C GLN A 228 21.32 -12.22 13.84
N ARG A 229 21.43 -11.15 14.65
CA ARG A 229 22.71 -10.76 15.26
C ARG A 229 23.22 -11.80 16.25
N GLN A 230 22.32 -12.39 17.05
CA GLN A 230 22.69 -13.47 17.99
C GLN A 230 23.15 -14.73 17.24
N GLU A 231 22.40 -15.18 16.23
CA GLU A 231 22.77 -16.33 15.39
C GLU A 231 24.11 -16.10 14.66
N GLN A 232 24.34 -14.88 14.16
CA GLN A 232 25.58 -14.52 13.50
C GLN A 232 26.75 -14.43 14.50
N GLN A 233 26.51 -13.93 15.72
CA GLN A 233 27.52 -13.94 16.78
C GLN A 233 27.87 -15.36 17.21
N GLU A 234 26.88 -16.22 17.46
CA GLU A 234 27.12 -17.64 17.82
C GLU A 234 27.85 -18.39 16.71
N SER A 235 27.54 -18.11 15.44
CA SER A 235 28.27 -18.67 14.31
C SER A 235 29.71 -18.19 14.25
N ASN A 236 29.95 -16.90 14.49
CA ASN A 236 31.30 -16.33 14.54
C ASN A 236 32.11 -16.93 15.70
N ASP A 237 31.52 -17.02 16.90
CA ASP A 237 32.18 -17.58 18.08
C ASP A 237 32.60 -19.05 17.83
N ARG A 238 31.76 -19.85 17.16
CA ARG A 238 32.11 -21.22 16.75
C ARG A 238 33.25 -21.27 15.73
N ILE A 239 33.23 -20.37 14.74
CA ILE A 239 34.30 -20.28 13.74
C ILE A 239 35.63 -19.91 14.43
N GLU A 240 35.60 -18.92 15.32
CA GLU A 240 36.77 -18.52 16.11
C GLU A 240 37.33 -19.68 16.93
N GLU A 241 36.47 -20.44 17.61
CA GLU A 241 36.89 -21.60 18.40
C GLU A 241 37.58 -22.67 17.53
N ILE A 242 37.04 -22.97 16.34
CA ILE A 242 37.64 -23.93 15.41
C ILE A 242 39.00 -23.42 14.90
N ILE A 243 39.09 -22.14 14.51
CA ILE A 243 40.35 -21.54 14.04
C ILE A 243 41.43 -21.66 15.14
N LEU A 244 41.09 -21.35 16.39
CA LEU A 244 42.03 -21.45 17.51
C LEU A 244 42.47 -22.88 17.79
N GLN A 245 41.56 -23.86 17.70
CA GLN A 245 41.92 -25.28 17.82
C GLN A 245 42.84 -25.74 16.69
N MET A 246 42.58 -25.33 15.45
CA MET A 246 43.45 -25.65 14.31
C MET A 246 44.84 -25.01 14.48
N ALA A 247 44.90 -23.74 14.90
CA ALA A 247 46.13 -22.98 15.08
C ALA A 247 46.99 -23.44 16.27
N GLU A 248 46.41 -24.19 17.21
CA GLU A 248 47.12 -24.85 18.30
C GLU A 248 47.86 -26.10 17.84
N LEU A 249 47.27 -26.87 16.92
CA LEU A 249 47.85 -28.09 16.37
C LEU A 249 48.95 -27.79 15.34
N ALA A 250 48.72 -26.82 14.46
CA ALA A 250 49.68 -26.43 13.42
C ALA A 250 49.43 -24.99 12.93
N PRO A 251 50.45 -24.31 12.36
CA PRO A 251 50.24 -23.03 11.69
C PRO A 251 49.25 -23.17 10.53
N VAL A 252 48.15 -22.40 10.56
CA VAL A 252 47.06 -22.44 9.57
C VAL A 252 47.19 -21.34 8.54
N THR A 253 46.81 -21.63 7.30
CA THR A 253 46.64 -20.66 6.21
C THR A 253 45.15 -20.43 5.92
N VAL A 254 44.85 -19.35 5.18
CA VAL A 254 43.48 -19.07 4.69
C VAL A 254 42.93 -20.25 3.88
N ARG A 255 43.77 -20.93 3.09
CA ARG A 255 43.36 -22.10 2.30
C ARG A 255 42.96 -23.28 3.17
N ASP A 256 43.65 -23.49 4.29
CA ASP A 256 43.33 -24.57 5.23
C ASP A 256 41.97 -24.32 5.88
N LEU A 257 41.69 -23.06 6.26
CA LEU A 257 40.38 -22.67 6.77
C LEU A 257 39.26 -22.89 5.75
N LEU A 258 39.47 -22.50 4.49
CA LEU A 258 38.47 -22.71 3.42
C LEU A 258 38.20 -24.19 3.12
N SER A 259 39.11 -25.10 3.49
CA SER A 259 38.94 -26.54 3.29
C SER A 259 38.15 -27.22 4.42
N VAL A 260 38.13 -26.61 5.61
CA VAL A 260 37.51 -27.17 6.83
C VAL A 260 36.22 -26.43 7.21
N LEU A 261 36.20 -25.12 6.98
CA LEU A 261 35.07 -24.24 7.27
C LEU A 261 34.35 -23.91 5.96
N GLU A 262 33.04 -24.06 5.94
CA GLU A 262 32.18 -23.63 4.83
C GLU A 262 31.99 -22.10 4.85
N ILE A 263 33.09 -21.34 4.72
CA ILE A 263 33.10 -19.88 4.75
C ILE A 263 33.77 -19.30 3.50
N THR A 264 33.51 -18.04 3.21
CA THR A 264 34.17 -17.33 2.11
C THR A 264 35.60 -16.90 2.47
N GLN A 265 36.42 -16.62 1.45
CA GLN A 265 37.78 -16.10 1.67
C GLN A 265 37.78 -14.79 2.46
N GLU A 266 36.83 -13.90 2.16
CA GLU A 266 36.68 -12.60 2.83
C GLU A 266 36.31 -12.76 4.31
N GLU A 267 35.42 -13.70 4.64
CA GLU A 267 35.06 -14.03 6.03
C GLU A 267 36.23 -14.65 6.79
N ALA A 268 36.99 -15.55 6.17
CA ALA A 268 38.17 -16.16 6.77
C ALA A 268 39.25 -15.12 7.09
N GLU A 269 39.53 -14.21 6.14
CA GLU A 269 40.50 -13.12 6.33
C GLU A 269 40.06 -12.15 7.43
N LYS A 270 38.76 -11.84 7.50
CA LYS A 270 38.20 -10.95 8.52
C LYS A 270 38.29 -11.57 9.91
N GLN A 271 37.98 -12.86 10.06
CA GLN A 271 38.07 -13.58 11.33
C GLN A 271 39.52 -13.72 11.81
N LEU A 272 40.44 -14.08 10.90
CA LEU A 272 41.87 -14.14 11.22
C LEU A 272 42.44 -12.78 11.62
N SER A 273 42.06 -11.70 10.93
CA SER A 273 42.46 -10.35 11.30
C SER A 273 41.91 -9.95 12.67
N PHE A 274 40.66 -10.32 12.99
CA PHE A 274 40.05 -10.05 14.28
C PHE A 274 40.80 -10.79 15.42
N LEU A 275 41.06 -12.09 15.25
CA LEU A 275 41.79 -12.90 16.23
C LEU A 275 43.25 -12.44 16.42
N CYS A 276 43.91 -11.95 15.37
CA CYS A 276 45.22 -11.31 15.49
C CYS A 276 45.16 -9.99 16.26
N GLN A 277 44.15 -9.15 16.04
CA GLN A 277 43.97 -7.89 16.77
C GLN A 277 43.68 -8.13 18.27
N GLN A 278 42.93 -9.18 18.59
CA GLN A 278 42.67 -9.59 19.97
C GLN A 278 43.88 -10.28 20.63
N GLY A 279 44.94 -10.57 19.87
CA GLY A 279 46.18 -11.18 20.37
C GLY A 279 46.14 -12.70 20.51
N TYR A 280 45.09 -13.38 20.02
CA TYR A 280 44.99 -14.84 20.08
C TYR A 280 45.81 -15.56 19.00
N LEU A 281 46.10 -14.88 17.89
CA LEU A 281 46.89 -15.42 16.78
C LEU A 281 48.07 -14.52 16.45
N ILE A 282 49.22 -15.14 16.15
CA ILE A 282 50.41 -14.49 15.64
C ILE A 282 50.49 -14.76 14.13
N LYS A 283 50.54 -13.68 13.35
CA LYS A 283 50.75 -13.74 11.90
C LYS A 283 52.24 -13.83 11.59
N THR A 284 52.64 -14.86 10.87
CA THR A 284 54.01 -15.06 10.37
C THR A 284 54.00 -15.16 8.84
N GLU A 285 55.03 -14.63 8.20
CA GLU A 285 55.18 -14.67 6.74
C GLU A 285 56.43 -15.46 6.40
N GLU A 286 56.26 -16.64 5.81
CA GLU A 286 57.35 -17.52 5.37
C GLU A 286 57.23 -17.77 3.86
N ALA A 287 58.28 -17.43 3.11
CA ALA A 287 58.39 -17.69 1.67
C ALA A 287 57.19 -17.17 0.83
N GLY A 288 56.59 -16.04 1.22
CA GLY A 288 55.45 -15.41 0.54
C GLY A 288 54.08 -16.00 0.89
N ASN A 289 54.02 -16.96 1.82
CA ASN A 289 52.77 -17.49 2.37
C ASN A 289 52.54 -16.97 3.79
N ILE A 290 51.36 -16.41 4.02
CA ILE A 290 50.92 -15.95 5.34
C ILE A 290 50.39 -17.15 6.13
N ARG A 291 50.94 -17.35 7.34
CA ARG A 291 50.52 -18.37 8.30
C ARG A 291 50.09 -17.72 9.61
N TYR A 292 49.18 -18.38 10.31
CA TYR A 292 48.64 -17.95 11.59
C TYR A 292 48.84 -19.08 12.60
N GLN A 293 49.41 -18.75 13.76
CA GLN A 293 49.63 -19.71 14.84
C GLN A 293 49.06 -19.15 16.15
N LYS A 294 48.57 -20.01 17.03
CA LYS A 294 48.04 -19.57 18.34
C LYS A 294 49.14 -18.89 19.16
N ALA A 295 48.83 -17.71 19.70
CA ALA A 295 49.70 -17.04 20.65
C ALA A 295 49.82 -17.89 21.93
N GLY A 296 51.06 -18.11 22.38
CA GLY A 296 51.36 -18.93 23.57
C GLY A 296 50.97 -18.26 24.88
#